data_AF-A0A662AUR6-F1
#
_entry.id   AF-A0A662AUR6-F1
#
_cell.length_a   1.000
_cell.length_b   1.000
_cell.length_c   1.000
_cell.angle_alpha   90.00
_cell.angle_beta   90.00
_cell.angle_gamma   90.00
#
_symmetry.space_group_name_H-M   'P 1'
#
loop_
_entity.id
_entity.type
_entity.pdbx_description
1 polymer ?
#
loop_
_entity_poly.entity_id
_entity_poly.type
_entity_poly.pdbx_seq_one_letter_code
_entity_poly.pdbx_strand_id
1 'polypeptide(L)'
;MTEVIEPTSKTNSQKKVIVGDKETLTGGDYSILIAGEFSTVTGGKYSTVTGGIASKVIGGNSSTVTGGYKSTVTGGIASTVTGGYRSTITGGDGSTVTGGRFSKVTGGKGSTVTGGNESTVTGGNGSTVIGGYKSTVTGGNLSLLSLKWWDPKANRLRFSIAYIGENGILPNVKYELDNEGKFIKA
;
A
#
# COMPACT_ATOMS: atom_id res chain seq x y z
N MET A 1 -28.72 23.02 -16.00
CA MET A 1 -28.14 24.04 -15.11
C MET A 1 -27.00 23.35 -14.40
N THR A 2 -25.77 23.56 -14.89
CA THR A 2 -24.57 22.88 -14.35
C THR A 2 -24.02 23.77 -13.24
N GLU A 3 -24.10 23.28 -12.01
CA GLU A 3 -23.59 23.98 -10.84
C GLU A 3 -22.06 23.92 -10.87
N VAL A 4 -21.42 25.06 -11.14
CA VAL A 4 -19.96 25.21 -11.03
C VAL A 4 -19.66 25.34 -9.54
N ILE A 5 -19.20 24.26 -8.92
CA ILE A 5 -18.78 24.28 -7.52
C ILE A 5 -17.38 24.89 -7.45
N GLU A 6 -17.27 26.08 -6.87
CA GLU A 6 -15.97 26.74 -6.69
C GLU A 6 -15.09 25.99 -5.65
N PRO A 7 -13.78 25.84 -5.90
CA PRO A 7 -12.87 25.20 -4.96
C PRO A 7 -12.70 26.07 -3.69
N THR A 8 -13.14 25.55 -2.55
CA THR A 8 -12.91 26.19 -1.24
C THR A 8 -11.52 25.83 -0.72
N SER A 9 -10.48 26.56 -1.14
CA SER A 9 -9.16 26.45 -0.49
C SER A 9 -8.56 27.81 -0.14
N LYS A 10 -8.35 28.05 1.18
CA LYS A 10 -7.53 29.15 1.69
C LYS A 10 -6.06 28.75 1.60
N THR A 11 -5.29 29.39 0.72
CA THR A 11 -3.87 29.13 0.53
C THR A 11 -3.02 29.98 1.48
N ASN A 12 -2.12 29.33 2.24
CA ASN A 12 -0.99 29.97 2.90
C ASN A 12 0.27 29.64 2.08
N SER A 13 1.17 30.61 1.92
CA SER A 13 2.04 30.89 0.76
C SER A 13 3.15 29.88 0.41
N GLN A 14 3.05 28.61 0.80
CA GLN A 14 4.07 27.57 0.57
C GLN A 14 3.48 26.21 0.17
N LYS A 15 2.26 26.21 -0.35
CA LYS A 15 1.49 25.02 -0.76
C LYS A 15 1.21 25.13 -2.26
N LYS A 16 1.67 24.17 -3.06
CA LYS A 16 1.30 24.06 -4.48
C LYS A 16 0.12 23.09 -4.59
N VAL A 17 -1.02 23.59 -5.07
CA VAL A 17 -2.33 22.91 -5.01
C VAL A 17 -2.91 22.79 -6.42
N ILE A 18 -3.29 21.57 -6.82
CA ILE A 18 -3.94 21.28 -8.11
C ILE A 18 -5.20 20.44 -7.81
N VAL A 19 -6.36 20.82 -8.32
CA VAL A 19 -7.66 20.31 -7.85
C VAL A 19 -8.44 19.66 -9.01
N GLY A 20 -9.01 18.48 -8.78
CA GLY A 20 -9.97 17.79 -9.65
C GLY A 20 -11.43 18.08 -9.29
N ASP A 21 -12.37 17.34 -9.88
CA ASP A 21 -13.82 17.57 -9.73
C ASP A 21 -14.42 16.94 -8.44
N LYS A 22 -15.17 17.73 -7.65
CA LYS A 22 -15.88 17.29 -6.42
C LYS A 22 -14.98 16.73 -5.31
N GLU A 23 -13.95 17.51 -4.98
CA GLU A 23 -12.90 17.13 -4.03
C GLU A 23 -13.00 17.81 -2.66
N THR A 24 -12.47 17.15 -1.64
CA THR A 24 -12.12 17.81 -0.36
C THR A 24 -10.61 17.75 -0.14
N LEU A 25 -9.97 18.91 0.00
CA LEU A 25 -8.53 19.00 0.25
C LEU A 25 -8.24 19.72 1.58
N THR A 26 -7.54 19.04 2.49
CA THR A 26 -7.13 19.55 3.80
C THR A 26 -5.60 19.55 3.87
N GLY A 27 -5.01 20.62 4.44
CA GLY A 27 -3.61 21.01 4.22
C GLY A 27 -2.50 20.03 4.61
N GLY A 28 -1.26 20.45 4.32
CA GLY A 28 0.01 19.83 4.68
C GLY A 28 1.11 20.88 4.50
N ASP A 29 1.98 21.07 5.49
CA ASP A 29 2.95 22.16 5.47
C ASP A 29 4.14 21.81 4.60
N TYR A 30 4.56 22.74 3.74
CA TYR A 30 5.59 22.50 2.72
C TYR A 30 5.26 21.28 1.84
N SER A 31 3.97 21.08 1.57
CA SER A 31 3.47 19.90 0.87
C SER A 31 2.82 20.27 -0.44
N ILE A 32 2.92 19.33 -1.38
CA ILE A 32 2.24 19.38 -2.66
C ILE A 32 1.04 18.45 -2.54
N LEU A 33 -0.16 19.00 -2.75
CA LEU A 33 -1.40 18.22 -2.60
C LEU A 33 -2.24 18.33 -3.86
N ILE A 34 -2.67 17.17 -4.34
CA ILE A 34 -3.45 17.03 -5.56
C ILE A 34 -4.64 16.14 -5.23
N ALA A 35 -5.86 16.56 -5.54
CA ALA A 35 -7.07 15.77 -5.30
C ALA A 35 -7.68 15.30 -6.64
N GLY A 36 -8.28 14.11 -6.67
CA GLY A 36 -8.76 13.46 -7.90
C GLY A 36 -10.17 12.94 -7.74
N GLU A 37 -10.97 12.94 -8.79
CA GLU A 37 -12.46 12.88 -8.77
C GLU A 37 -13.13 12.14 -7.59
N PHE A 38 -14.07 12.81 -6.89
CA PHE A 38 -14.73 12.34 -5.68
C PHE A 38 -13.79 11.94 -4.52
N SER A 39 -12.57 12.47 -4.45
CA SER A 39 -11.63 12.11 -3.38
C SER A 39 -11.60 13.11 -2.22
N THR A 40 -11.05 12.62 -1.11
CA THR A 40 -10.66 13.43 0.03
C THR A 40 -9.16 13.28 0.23
N VAL A 41 -8.43 14.38 0.17
CA VAL A 41 -6.98 14.42 0.37
C VAL A 41 -6.65 15.23 1.60
N THR A 42 -5.85 14.67 2.48
CA THR A 42 -5.29 15.36 3.65
C THR A 42 -3.77 15.30 3.56
N GLY A 43 -3.12 16.46 3.65
CA GLY A 43 -1.68 16.54 3.61
C GLY A 43 -1.01 16.08 4.90
N GLY A 44 0.19 15.54 4.75
CA GLY A 44 1.16 15.47 5.82
C GLY A 44 2.21 16.57 5.70
N LYS A 45 3.19 16.64 6.60
CA LYS A 45 4.27 17.65 6.56
C LYS A 45 5.34 17.28 5.53
N TYR A 46 5.90 18.24 4.80
CA TYR A 46 6.96 18.03 3.79
C TYR A 46 6.63 16.89 2.81
N SER A 47 5.37 16.75 2.44
CA SER A 47 4.84 15.55 1.78
C SER A 47 4.30 15.87 0.40
N THR A 48 4.27 14.84 -0.43
CA THR A 48 3.54 14.90 -1.71
C THR A 48 2.36 13.93 -1.60
N VAL A 49 1.14 14.44 -1.70
CA VAL A 49 -0.07 13.63 -1.54
C VAL A 49 -0.98 13.81 -2.74
N THR A 50 -1.22 12.73 -3.45
CA THR A 50 -2.06 12.71 -4.64
C THR A 50 -3.27 11.83 -4.37
N GLY A 51 -4.45 12.37 -4.64
CA GLY A 51 -5.73 11.70 -4.58
C GLY A 51 -5.83 10.54 -5.56
N GLY A 52 -6.88 9.74 -5.40
CA GLY A 52 -7.26 8.70 -6.34
C GLY A 52 -8.54 9.09 -7.07
N ILE A 53 -9.32 8.11 -7.52
CA ILE A 53 -10.74 8.33 -7.87
C ILE A 53 -11.58 7.74 -6.74
N ALA A 54 -12.56 8.49 -6.26
CA ALA A 54 -13.44 8.12 -5.15
C ALA A 54 -12.64 7.59 -3.94
N SER A 55 -11.49 8.21 -3.66
CA SER A 55 -10.50 7.70 -2.72
C SER A 55 -10.27 8.63 -1.54
N LYS A 56 -9.78 8.08 -0.44
CA LYS A 56 -9.33 8.85 0.72
C LYS A 56 -7.83 8.72 0.85
N VAL A 57 -7.10 9.82 0.78
CA VAL A 57 -5.64 9.81 0.82
C VAL A 57 -5.15 10.73 1.92
N ILE A 58 -4.36 10.16 2.82
CA ILE A 58 -3.79 10.87 3.98
C ILE A 58 -2.28 10.79 3.87
N GLY A 59 -1.63 11.96 3.78
CA GLY A 59 -0.18 12.07 3.82
C GLY A 59 0.42 11.56 5.13
N GLY A 60 1.69 11.20 5.07
CA GLY A 60 2.50 10.92 6.25
C GLY A 60 3.47 12.07 6.55
N ASN A 61 4.42 11.93 7.47
CA ASN A 61 5.48 12.94 7.61
C ASN A 61 6.60 12.69 6.61
N SER A 62 6.99 13.70 5.83
CA SER A 62 8.03 13.58 4.81
C SER A 62 7.76 12.39 3.87
N SER A 63 6.48 12.16 3.57
CA SER A 63 6.00 10.95 2.90
C SER A 63 5.43 11.29 1.52
N THR A 64 5.43 10.28 0.67
CA THR A 64 4.75 10.34 -0.62
C THR A 64 3.58 9.37 -0.60
N VAL A 65 2.37 9.87 -0.82
CA VAL A 65 1.16 9.05 -0.70
C VAL A 65 0.27 9.27 -1.91
N THR A 66 0.03 8.19 -2.65
CA THR A 66 -0.76 8.23 -3.88
C THR A 66 -2.00 7.37 -3.72
N GLY A 67 -3.16 7.94 -4.02
CA GLY A 67 -4.44 7.24 -3.99
C GLY A 67 -4.53 6.09 -5.00
N GLY A 68 -5.66 5.39 -4.94
CA GLY A 68 -6.00 4.34 -5.89
C GLY A 68 -7.35 4.60 -6.55
N TYR A 69 -8.02 3.56 -7.04
CA TYR A 69 -9.44 3.67 -7.38
C TYR A 69 -10.27 3.17 -6.20
N LYS A 70 -11.23 3.94 -5.70
CA LYS A 70 -12.07 3.58 -4.55
C LYS A 70 -11.24 3.08 -3.36
N SER A 71 -10.09 3.70 -3.10
CA SER A 71 -9.08 3.19 -2.16
C SER A 71 -8.86 4.14 -0.99
N THR A 72 -8.35 3.60 0.10
CA THR A 72 -7.87 4.40 1.24
C THR A 72 -6.37 4.22 1.38
N VAL A 73 -5.63 5.31 1.38
CA VAL A 73 -4.16 5.28 1.37
C VAL A 73 -3.64 6.22 2.45
N THR A 74 -2.75 5.72 3.30
CA THR A 74 -2.23 6.47 4.45
C THR A 74 -0.72 6.34 4.54
N GLY A 75 -0.02 7.47 4.51
CA GLY A 75 1.40 7.53 4.77
C GLY A 75 1.77 7.17 6.22
N GLY A 76 2.90 6.51 6.40
CA GLY A 76 3.68 6.49 7.64
C GLY A 76 4.70 7.64 7.71
N ILE A 77 5.74 7.48 8.53
CA ILE A 77 6.85 8.46 8.61
C ILE A 77 7.89 8.10 7.56
N ALA A 78 8.35 9.10 6.81
CA ALA A 78 9.32 8.93 5.74
C ALA A 78 8.96 7.73 4.83
N SER A 79 7.66 7.56 4.56
CA SER A 79 7.10 6.37 3.94
C SER A 79 6.62 6.65 2.52
N THR A 80 6.51 5.60 1.74
CA THR A 80 5.90 5.67 0.41
C THR A 80 4.73 4.70 0.34
N VAL A 81 3.55 5.22 0.03
CA VAL A 81 2.31 4.45 0.15
C VAL A 81 1.46 4.67 -1.09
N THR A 82 1.25 3.60 -1.83
CA THR A 82 0.58 3.64 -3.14
C THR A 82 -0.69 2.80 -3.10
N GLY A 83 -1.81 3.42 -3.43
CA GLY A 83 -3.12 2.79 -3.49
C GLY A 83 -3.22 1.66 -4.52
N GLY A 84 -4.34 0.94 -4.46
CA GLY A 84 -4.66 -0.13 -5.39
C GLY A 84 -6.03 0.09 -6.02
N TYR A 85 -6.66 -0.97 -6.52
CA TYR A 85 -8.06 -0.91 -6.90
C TYR A 85 -8.89 -1.42 -5.73
N ARG A 86 -9.80 -0.59 -5.21
CA ARG A 86 -10.61 -0.91 -4.01
C ARG A 86 -9.74 -1.46 -2.88
N SER A 87 -8.65 -0.77 -2.54
CA SER A 87 -7.59 -1.28 -1.66
C SER A 87 -7.33 -0.36 -0.49
N THR A 88 -6.77 -0.91 0.59
CA THR A 88 -6.32 -0.12 1.76
C THR A 88 -4.82 -0.30 1.99
N ILE A 89 -4.09 0.81 2.03
CA ILE A 89 -2.63 0.78 2.03
C ILE A 89 -2.11 1.73 3.09
N THR A 90 -1.25 1.23 3.97
CA THR A 90 -0.76 1.98 5.13
C THR A 90 0.74 1.83 5.31
N GLY A 91 1.45 2.94 5.25
CA GLY A 91 2.85 3.03 5.61
C GLY A 91 3.06 2.88 7.13
N GLY A 92 4.03 2.07 7.54
CA GLY A 92 4.82 2.24 8.75
C GLY A 92 6.06 3.12 8.58
N ASP A 93 6.85 3.23 9.64
CA ASP A 93 8.05 4.05 9.74
C ASP A 93 9.14 3.58 8.77
N GLY A 94 9.53 4.46 7.86
CA GLY A 94 10.44 4.15 6.76
C GLY A 94 9.94 2.99 5.90
N SER A 95 8.63 2.78 5.81
CA SER A 95 8.06 1.63 5.10
C SER A 95 7.58 1.98 3.69
N THR A 96 7.43 0.92 2.90
CA THR A 96 6.94 1.00 1.53
C THR A 96 5.84 0.00 1.30
N VAL A 97 4.70 0.50 0.85
CA VAL A 97 3.44 -0.21 0.98
C VAL A 97 2.60 0.04 -0.26
N THR A 98 2.27 -1.03 -0.98
CA THR A 98 1.66 -0.93 -2.30
C THR A 98 0.48 -1.85 -2.47
N GLY A 99 -0.69 -1.29 -2.69
CA GLY A 99 -1.90 -2.05 -3.00
C GLY A 99 -1.84 -2.74 -4.37
N GLY A 100 -2.29 -3.98 -4.45
CA GLY A 100 -2.80 -4.61 -5.67
C GLY A 100 -4.30 -4.41 -5.86
N ARG A 101 -4.95 -5.25 -6.66
CA ARG A 101 -6.40 -5.21 -6.83
C ARG A 101 -7.06 -5.86 -5.61
N PHE A 102 -8.02 -5.18 -4.98
CA PHE A 102 -8.68 -5.66 -3.76
C PHE A 102 -7.67 -6.05 -2.67
N SER A 103 -6.65 -5.23 -2.47
CA SER A 103 -5.50 -5.58 -1.65
C SER A 103 -5.43 -4.80 -0.35
N LYS A 104 -4.70 -5.35 0.61
CA LYS A 104 -4.40 -4.68 1.87
C LYS A 104 -2.95 -4.82 2.23
N VAL A 105 -2.30 -3.69 2.43
CA VAL A 105 -0.86 -3.67 2.37
C VAL A 105 -0.41 -2.76 3.48
N THR A 106 0.46 -3.27 4.37
CA THR A 106 0.83 -2.56 5.60
C THR A 106 2.29 -2.69 6.01
N GLY A 107 3.03 -1.61 5.89
CA GLY A 107 4.39 -1.50 6.42
C GLY A 107 4.39 -1.52 7.95
N GLY A 108 5.17 -2.38 8.59
CA GLY A 108 5.75 -2.08 9.91
C GLY A 108 6.94 -1.10 9.84
N LYS A 109 7.84 -1.17 10.83
CA LYS A 109 9.10 -0.42 10.81
C LYS A 109 10.11 -1.03 9.84
N GLY A 110 10.56 -0.24 8.86
CA GLY A 110 11.50 -0.67 7.84
C GLY A 110 10.92 -1.76 6.94
N SER A 111 9.62 -1.65 6.65
CA SER A 111 8.81 -2.76 6.17
C SER A 111 8.37 -2.63 4.74
N THR A 112 8.33 -3.76 4.03
CA THR A 112 8.01 -3.74 2.60
C THR A 112 6.96 -4.73 2.21
N VAL A 113 5.96 -4.23 1.51
CA VAL A 113 4.62 -4.76 1.64
C VAL A 113 3.87 -4.50 0.34
N THR A 114 3.38 -5.53 -0.35
CA THR A 114 2.96 -5.43 -1.76
C THR A 114 1.83 -6.34 -2.19
N GLY A 115 0.61 -5.85 -2.17
CA GLY A 115 -0.49 -6.66 -2.60
C GLY A 115 -0.38 -6.92 -4.10
N GLY A 116 -0.45 -8.15 -4.59
CA GLY A 116 -1.05 -8.47 -5.89
C GLY A 116 -2.60 -8.50 -5.89
N ASN A 117 -3.18 -9.19 -6.87
CA ASN A 117 -4.63 -9.38 -6.95
C ASN A 117 -5.11 -10.21 -5.75
N GLU A 118 -6.05 -9.65 -4.99
CA GLU A 118 -6.53 -10.21 -3.73
C GLU A 118 -5.40 -10.47 -2.75
N SER A 119 -4.40 -9.59 -2.72
CA SER A 119 -3.23 -9.82 -1.91
C SER A 119 -3.21 -8.96 -0.69
N THR A 120 -2.85 -9.60 0.39
CA THR A 120 -2.51 -8.92 1.61
C THR A 120 -1.02 -8.95 1.74
N VAL A 121 -0.37 -7.99 2.39
CA VAL A 121 1.04 -8.07 2.72
C VAL A 121 1.33 -7.26 3.97
N THR A 122 2.36 -7.62 4.75
CA THR A 122 2.86 -6.88 5.92
C THR A 122 4.38 -6.94 6.18
N GLY A 123 5.13 -5.87 6.41
CA GLY A 123 6.62 -5.91 6.40
C GLY A 123 7.30 -5.59 7.76
N GLY A 124 8.65 -5.72 7.85
CA GLY A 124 9.65 -5.39 8.95
C GLY A 124 9.76 -6.33 10.17
N ASN A 125 10.93 -6.56 10.80
CA ASN A 125 11.16 -7.49 11.96
C ASN A 125 9.90 -7.93 12.72
N GLY A 126 9.56 -9.23 12.67
CA GLY A 126 8.22 -9.72 12.98
C GLY A 126 7.18 -9.45 11.88
N SER A 127 7.60 -9.27 10.63
CA SER A 127 6.73 -8.99 9.48
C SER A 127 5.95 -10.18 9.02
N THR A 128 4.96 -9.90 8.21
CA THR A 128 4.15 -10.92 7.58
C THR A 128 3.75 -10.48 6.20
N VAL A 129 4.70 -10.49 5.29
CA VAL A 129 4.44 -10.14 3.90
C VAL A 129 3.63 -11.34 3.43
N ILE A 130 2.59 -11.05 2.68
CA ILE A 130 1.53 -11.93 2.22
C ILE A 130 1.48 -11.68 0.71
N GLY A 131 0.85 -12.57 0.00
CA GLY A 131 0.61 -12.34 -1.39
C GLY A 131 -0.51 -13.23 -1.89
N GLY A 132 -1.33 -12.69 -2.78
CA GLY A 132 -2.25 -13.40 -3.66
C GLY A 132 -1.55 -14.12 -4.81
N TYR A 133 -2.24 -14.36 -5.94
CA TYR A 133 -1.76 -15.32 -6.97
C TYR A 133 -0.47 -14.81 -7.58
N LYS A 134 0.58 -15.61 -7.47
CA LYS A 134 1.95 -15.20 -7.79
C LYS A 134 2.41 -13.95 -7.04
N SER A 135 1.77 -13.65 -5.93
CA SER A 135 2.23 -12.55 -5.11
C SER A 135 3.26 -13.08 -4.17
N THR A 136 3.85 -12.20 -3.37
CA THR A 136 5.09 -12.51 -2.70
C THR A 136 5.15 -11.98 -1.27
N VAL A 137 5.70 -12.81 -0.39
CA VAL A 137 5.77 -12.67 1.07
C VAL A 137 7.20 -12.58 1.54
N THR A 138 7.39 -12.22 2.78
CA THR A 138 8.61 -11.72 3.42
C THR A 138 8.36 -11.41 4.89
N GLY A 139 9.39 -11.51 5.68
CA GLY A 139 9.34 -10.77 6.90
C GLY A 139 10.47 -11.08 7.80
N GLY A 140 10.91 -10.08 8.54
CA GLY A 140 11.41 -10.06 9.91
C GLY A 140 11.94 -11.27 10.67
N ASN A 141 12.76 -11.07 11.72
CA ASN A 141 12.90 -12.06 12.80
C ASN A 141 11.54 -12.48 13.33
N LEU A 142 11.27 -13.79 13.46
CA LEU A 142 9.96 -14.32 13.91
C LEU A 142 8.77 -14.01 12.97
N SER A 143 9.04 -13.70 11.71
CA SER A 143 8.03 -13.41 10.69
C SER A 143 7.29 -14.62 10.12
N LEU A 144 6.48 -14.37 9.11
CA LEU A 144 5.76 -15.44 8.44
C LEU A 144 5.44 -15.08 7.01
N LEU A 145 5.49 -16.12 6.19
CA LEU A 145 5.39 -16.03 4.76
C LEU A 145 4.27 -16.92 4.25
N SER A 146 3.51 -16.43 3.28
CA SER A 146 2.29 -17.06 2.79
C SER A 146 1.86 -16.62 1.39
N LEU A 147 2.04 -17.47 0.38
CA LEU A 147 1.79 -17.11 -1.03
C LEU A 147 0.82 -17.96 -1.77
N LYS A 148 0.39 -17.48 -2.94
CA LYS A 148 -0.50 -18.20 -3.87
C LYS A 148 0.25 -18.51 -5.17
N TRP A 149 -0.01 -19.66 -5.76
CA TRP A 149 0.56 -20.21 -6.99
C TRP A 149 -0.49 -21.05 -7.72
N TRP A 150 -0.14 -21.66 -8.85
CA TRP A 150 -1.05 -22.49 -9.65
C TRP A 150 -0.44 -23.86 -9.82
N ASP A 151 -1.20 -24.86 -9.36
CA ASP A 151 -0.94 -26.28 -9.50
C ASP A 151 -1.47 -26.79 -10.84
N PRO A 152 -0.58 -27.08 -11.81
CA PRO A 152 -0.99 -27.54 -13.13
C PRO A 152 -1.43 -29.01 -13.11
N LYS A 153 -0.91 -29.82 -12.18
CA LYS A 153 -1.28 -31.23 -12.05
C LYS A 153 -2.73 -31.36 -11.57
N ALA A 154 -3.17 -30.41 -10.75
CA ALA A 154 -4.54 -30.33 -10.25
C ALA A 154 -5.40 -29.25 -10.93
N ASN A 155 -4.90 -28.56 -11.97
CA ASN A 155 -5.55 -27.46 -12.71
C ASN A 155 -6.16 -26.35 -11.80
N ARG A 156 -5.41 -25.88 -10.79
CA ARG A 156 -5.95 -24.96 -9.76
C ARG A 156 -4.93 -24.04 -9.08
N LEU A 157 -5.40 -22.91 -8.53
CA LEU A 157 -4.62 -22.07 -7.60
C LEU A 157 -4.41 -22.76 -6.23
N ARG A 158 -3.25 -22.53 -5.61
CA ARG A 158 -2.83 -23.04 -4.30
C ARG A 158 -2.04 -22.01 -3.53
N PHE A 159 -1.82 -22.26 -2.25
CA PHE A 159 -0.95 -21.48 -1.39
C PHE A 159 -0.01 -22.38 -0.62
N SER A 160 0.97 -21.76 0.02
CA SER A 160 1.77 -22.41 1.02
C SER A 160 2.11 -21.38 2.10
N ILE A 161 2.40 -21.87 3.34
CA ILE A 161 2.97 -21.14 4.51
C ILE A 161 4.40 -21.54 4.99
N ALA A 162 5.22 -20.54 5.30
CA ALA A 162 6.61 -20.66 5.68
C ALA A 162 6.87 -19.86 6.96
N TYR A 163 7.33 -20.57 8.00
CA TYR A 163 7.82 -19.99 9.25
C TYR A 163 9.29 -19.69 9.18
N ILE A 164 9.55 -18.45 8.84
CA ILE A 164 10.76 -17.76 9.19
C ILE A 164 11.29 -18.27 10.57
N GLY A 165 12.45 -18.91 10.55
CA GLY A 165 13.12 -19.46 11.73
C GLY A 165 13.07 -20.99 11.83
N GLU A 166 12.27 -21.68 11.01
CA GLU A 166 12.04 -23.13 11.08
C GLU A 166 12.16 -23.82 9.72
N ASN A 167 12.42 -25.11 9.65
CA ASN A 167 12.30 -25.91 8.40
C ASN A 167 13.09 -25.34 7.20
N GLY A 168 14.22 -24.65 7.46
CA GLY A 168 15.01 -23.95 6.45
C GLY A 168 14.35 -22.66 5.92
N ILE A 169 13.19 -22.32 6.47
CA ILE A 169 12.52 -21.05 6.36
C ILE A 169 13.12 -20.13 7.44
N LEU A 170 13.47 -18.90 7.12
CA LEU A 170 14.38 -18.08 7.91
C LEU A 170 13.84 -16.68 8.00
N PRO A 171 14.08 -15.95 9.09
CA PRO A 171 13.68 -14.56 9.23
C PRO A 171 14.24 -13.59 8.25
N ASN A 172 13.43 -12.57 7.99
CA ASN A 172 13.59 -11.63 6.90
C ASN A 172 13.69 -12.27 5.52
N VAL A 173 13.38 -13.57 5.37
CA VAL A 173 13.37 -14.22 4.07
C VAL A 173 12.02 -14.06 3.42
N LYS A 174 12.00 -14.18 2.09
CA LYS A 174 10.84 -14.15 1.21
C LYS A 174 10.54 -15.56 0.72
N TYR A 175 9.29 -15.90 0.47
CA TYR A 175 8.99 -17.30 0.18
C TYR A 175 7.83 -17.47 -0.74
N GLU A 176 8.09 -18.09 -1.88
CA GLU A 176 7.10 -18.41 -2.89
C GLU A 176 7.15 -19.81 -3.32
N LEU A 177 6.23 -20.08 -4.22
CA LEU A 177 5.65 -21.37 -4.33
C LEU A 177 5.96 -21.83 -5.73
N ASP A 178 6.79 -22.86 -5.79
CA ASP A 178 7.04 -23.56 -7.04
C ASP A 178 5.73 -24.13 -7.59
N ASN A 179 5.79 -24.73 -8.78
CA ASN A 179 4.65 -25.39 -9.41
C ASN A 179 4.18 -26.64 -8.65
N GLU A 180 4.68 -26.85 -7.44
CA GLU A 180 4.34 -27.91 -6.50
C GLU A 180 3.96 -27.35 -5.10
N GLY A 181 4.03 -26.04 -4.89
CA GLY A 181 3.66 -25.39 -3.64
C GLY A 181 4.65 -25.54 -2.53
N LYS A 182 5.89 -25.82 -2.83
CA LYS A 182 6.90 -25.70 -1.80
C LYS A 182 7.26 -24.24 -1.65
N PHE A 183 7.48 -23.82 -0.41
CA PHE A 183 8.36 -22.67 -0.22
C PHE A 183 9.73 -23.00 -0.66
N ILE A 184 9.89 -22.71 -1.92
CA ILE A 184 11.11 -22.17 -2.38
C ILE A 184 11.18 -20.75 -1.82
N LYS A 185 12.39 -20.31 -1.59
CA LYS A 185 12.61 -18.90 -1.31
C LYS A 185 12.08 -18.12 -2.53
N ALA A 186 11.18 -17.14 -2.30
CA ALA A 186 10.56 -16.30 -3.34
C ALA A 186 11.55 -15.31 -3.91
#